data_AF-A0A2E8GP39-F1
#
_entry.id   AF-A0A2E8GP39-F1
#
_cell.length_a   1.000
_cell.length_b   1.000
_cell.length_c   1.000
_cell.angle_alpha   90.00
_cell.angle_beta   90.00
_cell.angle_gamma   90.00
#
_symmetry.space_group_name_H-M   'P 1'
#
loop_
_entity.id
_entity.type
_entity.pdbx_description
1 polymer ?
#
loop_
_entity_poly.entity_id
_entity_poly.type
_entity_poly.pdbx_seq_one_letter_code
_entity_poly.pdbx_strand_id
1 'polypeptide(L)'
;MQVIGYGIPPDDWTGLMQSLRAALPALKMQGRCLEQGPQTPDAVREAGVLLMQEAPTLLAFRISAFPTTDEAISFVRQMQFRTGSALTTLLFVAPETNEVADLLKLAPEVQLSNGLCCTLTDPSLLLSHHIRRFPRVRVDGEVRRLVLRGDGAISGTLMLEGLPLNQPLPLTAVESVETASGAVATDLWLKQFLDQQSHPIRPDQIRGLLREAQGCFLFPGIPLNAVTTLSVGDVSIGHLLRRDGFQSNAFPFQRLVEALKEAADSQKTGPVPTPPNFEDPVRCLGTLPILNELTESVLLRHGYRDVASLPELPSGRHELESGLLWIQLTPFPNAAVRGVTLDWTEDLREVVDLLDRHTETLKQHAPKLIGGLPLSRIELDQQLATLETKEKQLRRDHQLSRNRELIYTQEAQVLQKALRQSRKLEALLEHVLDWNQVSENPEVFRSPQALLLCEEEDEASEMMRRLIQVDRKRWLNPEDFPDPESLAGLGEVGLPSPESECQVFATSEARTHWEILLRATTHAAEYAQTFHRKQSKTQVRLKLELEGLAIQRCKLVVQWLHGVLLRLLKRDQTRLRT
;
A
#
# COMPACT_ATOMS: atom_id res chain seq x y z
N MET A 1 23.08 -31.17 26.26
CA MET A 1 22.51 -29.98 25.60
C MET A 1 23.60 -29.02 25.25
N GLN A 2 23.60 -28.55 24.02
CA GLN A 2 24.57 -27.60 23.51
C GLN A 2 23.92 -26.23 23.40
N VAL A 3 24.56 -25.23 24.01
CA VAL A 3 24.14 -23.83 24.02
C VAL A 3 25.19 -23.02 23.28
N ILE A 4 24.78 -22.28 22.25
CA ILE A 4 25.69 -21.47 21.44
C ILE A 4 25.27 -20.01 21.54
N GLY A 5 26.25 -19.15 21.85
CA GLY A 5 26.10 -17.72 22.03
C GLY A 5 26.82 -16.92 20.94
N TYR A 6 26.17 -15.91 20.36
CA TYR A 6 26.81 -14.94 19.45
C TYR A 6 26.70 -13.50 19.98
N GLY A 7 27.83 -12.82 20.13
CA GLY A 7 27.91 -11.42 20.53
C GLY A 7 27.61 -11.14 22.01
N ILE A 8 27.47 -12.18 22.84
CA ILE A 8 27.12 -12.02 24.26
C ILE A 8 28.39 -11.72 25.05
N PRO A 9 28.43 -10.64 25.87
CA PRO A 9 29.58 -10.33 26.70
C PRO A 9 29.92 -11.49 27.67
N PRO A 10 31.21 -11.72 28.00
CA PRO A 10 31.63 -12.85 28.82
C PRO A 10 30.93 -12.94 30.19
N ASP A 11 30.73 -11.80 30.84
CA ASP A 11 30.05 -11.74 32.15
C ASP A 11 28.58 -12.16 32.04
N ASP A 12 27.88 -11.65 31.03
CA ASP A 12 26.47 -11.95 30.79
C ASP A 12 26.28 -13.41 30.36
N TRP A 13 27.19 -13.92 29.52
CA TRP A 13 27.22 -15.32 29.12
C TRP A 13 27.43 -16.26 30.31
N THR A 14 28.40 -15.91 31.18
CA THR A 14 28.69 -16.67 32.39
C THR A 14 27.48 -16.69 33.32
N GLY A 15 26.82 -15.54 33.51
CA GLY A 15 25.59 -15.44 34.28
C GLY A 15 24.46 -16.30 33.74
N LEU A 16 24.19 -16.23 32.42
CA LEU A 16 23.18 -17.07 31.75
C LEU A 16 23.46 -18.56 31.96
N MET A 17 24.69 -19.00 31.70
CA MET A 17 25.07 -20.41 31.83
C MET A 17 25.01 -20.91 33.27
N GLN A 18 25.38 -20.09 34.26
CA GLN A 18 25.24 -20.44 35.68
C GLN A 18 23.77 -20.61 36.07
N SER A 19 22.90 -19.65 35.70
CA SER A 19 21.47 -19.73 35.99
C SER A 19 20.81 -20.93 35.31
N LEU A 20 21.13 -21.22 34.05
CA LEU A 20 20.59 -22.37 33.33
C LEU A 20 21.02 -23.70 33.98
N ARG A 21 22.30 -23.85 34.35
CA ARG A 21 22.80 -25.05 35.05
C ARG A 21 22.15 -25.24 36.42
N ALA A 22 21.90 -24.15 37.15
CA ALA A 22 21.21 -24.20 38.43
C ALA A 22 19.75 -24.60 38.29
N ALA A 23 19.05 -24.10 37.26
CA ALA A 23 17.65 -24.42 36.99
C ALA A 23 17.44 -25.82 36.38
N LEU A 24 18.45 -26.35 35.68
CA LEU A 24 18.41 -27.61 34.94
C LEU A 24 19.60 -28.53 35.30
N PRO A 25 19.79 -28.91 36.58
CA PRO A 25 20.97 -29.65 37.03
C PRO A 25 21.07 -31.06 36.43
N ALA A 26 19.93 -31.64 36.04
CA ALA A 26 19.88 -32.96 35.41
C ALA A 26 20.34 -32.96 33.93
N LEU A 27 20.39 -31.79 33.29
CA LEU A 27 20.78 -31.66 31.89
C LEU A 27 22.25 -31.26 31.82
N LYS A 28 23.11 -32.13 31.28
CA LYS A 28 24.52 -31.80 31.01
C LYS A 28 24.58 -30.70 29.95
N MET A 29 24.74 -29.45 30.39
CA MET A 29 24.80 -28.26 29.55
C MET A 29 26.24 -27.87 29.23
N GLN A 30 26.57 -27.87 27.93
CA GLN A 30 27.81 -27.33 27.40
C GLN A 30 27.50 -26.03 26.67
N GLY A 31 28.26 -24.98 26.96
CA GLY A 31 28.06 -23.65 26.40
C GLY A 31 29.30 -23.18 25.68
N ARG A 32 29.15 -22.71 24.44
CA ARG A 32 30.17 -22.01 23.67
C ARG A 32 29.66 -20.61 23.31
N CYS A 33 30.45 -19.57 23.56
CA CYS A 33 30.14 -18.21 23.13
C CYS A 33 31.22 -17.69 22.19
N LEU A 34 30.80 -17.04 21.11
CA LEU A 34 31.64 -16.28 20.21
C LEU A 34 31.38 -14.79 20.51
N GLU A 35 32.32 -14.15 21.19
CA GLU A 35 32.21 -12.76 21.64
C GLU A 35 32.04 -11.78 20.47
N GLN A 36 32.81 -11.98 19.40
CA GLN A 36 32.59 -11.32 18.13
C GLN A 36 31.72 -12.24 17.27
N GLY A 37 30.47 -11.83 17.04
CA GLY A 37 29.60 -12.53 16.10
C GLY A 37 30.07 -12.36 14.65
N PRO A 38 29.48 -13.08 13.70
CA PRO A 38 29.86 -12.98 12.30
C PRO A 38 29.65 -11.57 11.74
N GLN A 39 30.74 -10.86 11.42
CA GLN A 39 30.72 -9.45 10.99
C GLN A 39 30.71 -9.25 9.46
N THR A 40 30.68 -10.33 8.68
CA THR A 40 30.51 -10.28 7.22
C THR A 40 29.50 -11.32 6.78
N PRO A 41 28.82 -11.12 5.63
CA PRO A 41 27.89 -12.12 5.09
C PRO A 41 28.52 -13.52 4.92
N ASP A 42 29.80 -13.57 4.55
CA ASP A 42 30.56 -14.83 4.44
C ASP A 42 30.79 -15.48 5.81
N ALA A 43 31.10 -14.69 6.85
CA ALA A 43 31.24 -15.20 8.21
C ALA A 43 29.90 -15.68 8.78
N VAL A 44 28.78 -15.00 8.44
CA VAL A 44 27.42 -15.44 8.84
C VAL A 44 27.13 -16.81 8.25
N ARG A 45 27.55 -17.03 7.01
CA ARG A 45 27.43 -18.32 6.32
C ARG A 45 28.27 -19.41 7.00
N GLU A 46 29.53 -19.16 7.31
CA GLU A 46 30.42 -20.13 7.98
C GLU A 46 29.92 -20.48 9.39
N ALA A 47 29.46 -19.48 10.13
CA ALA A 47 28.85 -19.65 11.45
C ALA A 47 27.63 -20.58 11.39
N GLY A 48 26.80 -20.44 10.34
CA GLY A 48 25.66 -21.32 10.10
C GLY A 48 26.06 -22.77 9.86
N VAL A 49 27.14 -23.03 9.11
CA VAL A 49 27.65 -24.40 8.87
C VAL A 49 28.16 -25.04 10.15
N LEU A 50 28.96 -24.29 10.93
CA LEU A 50 29.49 -24.77 12.21
C LEU A 50 28.38 -25.08 13.22
N LEU A 51 27.39 -24.20 13.32
CA LEU A 51 26.20 -24.41 14.14
C LEU A 51 25.46 -25.71 13.81
N MET A 52 25.37 -26.06 12.53
CA MET A 52 24.70 -27.28 12.10
C MET A 52 25.47 -28.54 12.54
N GLN A 53 26.80 -28.51 12.52
CA GLN A 53 27.63 -29.60 13.03
C GLN A 53 27.48 -29.76 14.55
N GLU A 54 27.30 -28.64 15.25
CA GLU A 54 27.17 -28.59 16.70
C GLU A 54 25.76 -28.94 17.21
N ALA A 55 24.73 -28.87 16.36
CA ALA A 55 23.34 -29.21 16.68
C ALA A 55 22.84 -28.63 18.04
N PRO A 56 22.88 -27.30 18.23
CA PRO A 56 22.49 -26.69 19.51
C PRO A 56 21.02 -26.91 19.84
N THR A 57 20.76 -27.02 21.14
CA THR A 57 19.40 -26.94 21.70
C THR A 57 18.97 -25.49 21.90
N LEU A 58 19.93 -24.60 22.19
CA LEU A 58 19.70 -23.17 22.42
C LEU A 58 20.67 -22.32 21.61
N LEU A 59 20.13 -21.46 20.77
CA LEU A 59 20.87 -20.37 20.12
C LEU A 59 20.54 -19.06 20.84
N ALA A 60 21.52 -18.53 21.56
CA ALA A 60 21.46 -17.21 22.18
C ALA A 60 22.24 -16.21 21.34
N PHE A 61 21.68 -15.06 21.03
CA PHE A 61 22.37 -14.09 20.19
C PHE A 61 21.95 -12.65 20.49
N ARG A 62 22.78 -11.71 20.08
CA ARG A 62 22.46 -10.29 19.98
C ARG A 62 22.35 -9.89 18.52
N ILE A 63 21.55 -8.87 18.22
CA ILE A 63 21.43 -8.36 16.84
C ILE A 63 22.73 -7.71 16.38
N SER A 64 23.41 -7.00 17.28
CA SER A 64 24.71 -6.38 17.04
C SER A 64 25.85 -7.39 16.76
N ALA A 65 25.60 -8.68 16.98
CA ALA A 65 26.54 -9.74 16.62
C ALA A 65 26.62 -9.96 15.10
N PHE A 66 25.73 -9.35 14.32
CA PHE A 66 25.61 -9.50 12.87
C PHE A 66 25.80 -8.14 12.17
N PRO A 67 26.11 -8.13 10.86
CA PRO A 67 26.40 -6.90 10.12
C PRO A 67 25.18 -5.99 10.00
N THR A 68 23.99 -6.60 9.88
CA THR A 68 22.70 -5.92 9.80
C THR A 68 21.63 -6.72 10.54
N THR A 69 20.53 -6.06 10.94
CA THR A 69 19.36 -6.71 11.52
C THR A 69 18.76 -7.75 10.57
N ASP A 70 18.68 -7.43 9.27
CA ASP A 70 18.20 -8.37 8.25
C ASP A 70 19.05 -9.63 8.17
N GLU A 71 20.38 -9.51 8.28
CA GLU A 71 21.28 -10.66 8.32
C GLU A 71 21.09 -11.50 9.58
N ALA A 72 20.88 -10.88 10.75
CA ALA A 72 20.56 -11.60 11.98
C ALA A 72 19.26 -12.41 11.84
N ILE A 73 18.19 -11.78 11.33
CA ILE A 73 16.90 -12.45 11.10
C ILE A 73 17.03 -13.55 10.04
N SER A 74 17.77 -13.31 8.96
CA SER A 74 18.04 -14.31 7.93
C SER A 74 18.80 -15.51 8.49
N PHE A 75 19.80 -15.27 9.33
CA PHE A 75 20.55 -16.34 9.99
C PHE A 75 19.64 -17.19 10.89
N VAL A 76 18.83 -16.55 11.73
CA VAL A 76 17.88 -17.27 12.59
C VAL A 76 16.84 -18.03 11.77
N ARG A 77 16.32 -17.43 10.68
CA ARG A 77 15.43 -18.09 9.72
C ARG A 77 16.03 -19.39 9.22
N GLN A 78 17.25 -19.31 8.70
CA GLN A 78 17.96 -20.46 8.17
C GLN A 78 18.16 -21.52 9.26
N MET A 79 18.58 -21.13 10.46
CA MET A 79 18.80 -22.07 11.54
C MET A 79 17.49 -22.75 11.96
N GLN A 80 16.43 -22.00 12.22
CA GLN A 80 15.11 -22.54 12.60
C GLN A 80 14.50 -23.40 11.52
N PHE A 81 14.64 -23.00 10.26
CA PHE A 81 14.24 -23.83 9.14
C PHE A 81 15.00 -25.16 9.24
N ARG A 82 16.33 -25.14 9.27
CA ARG A 82 17.18 -26.34 9.24
C ARG A 82 16.99 -27.28 10.44
N THR A 83 16.91 -26.75 11.65
CA THR A 83 16.78 -27.53 12.89
C THR A 83 15.33 -27.86 13.26
N GLY A 84 14.36 -27.17 12.66
CA GLY A 84 12.95 -27.26 13.04
C GLY A 84 12.71 -26.85 14.50
N SER A 85 11.75 -27.50 15.15
CA SER A 85 11.36 -27.23 16.54
C SER A 85 12.42 -27.63 17.59
N ALA A 86 13.52 -28.25 17.19
CA ALA A 86 14.58 -28.66 18.10
C ALA A 86 15.45 -27.50 18.62
N LEU A 87 15.36 -26.32 17.98
CA LEU A 87 16.14 -25.15 18.33
C LEU A 87 15.30 -24.10 19.07
N THR A 88 15.61 -23.91 20.34
CA THR A 88 15.14 -22.75 21.10
C THR A 88 15.99 -21.53 20.74
N THR A 89 15.34 -20.40 20.46
CA THR A 89 16.02 -19.14 20.15
C THR A 89 15.84 -18.13 21.27
N LEU A 90 16.94 -17.51 21.66
CA LEU A 90 16.99 -16.49 22.70
C LEU A 90 17.64 -15.22 22.14
N LEU A 91 16.88 -14.14 22.06
CA LEU A 91 17.42 -12.82 21.81
C LEU A 91 17.82 -12.19 23.14
N PHE A 92 19.12 -11.89 23.28
CA PHE A 92 19.64 -11.15 24.41
C PHE A 92 19.57 -9.64 24.13
N VAL A 93 18.90 -8.90 25.00
CA VAL A 93 18.70 -7.45 24.85
C VAL A 93 19.53 -6.71 25.90
N ALA A 94 20.60 -6.04 25.45
CA ALA A 94 21.42 -5.22 26.35
C ALA A 94 20.81 -3.82 26.53
N PRO A 95 20.78 -3.28 27.77
CA PRO A 95 20.17 -1.98 28.06
C PRO A 95 20.88 -0.78 27.41
N GLU A 96 22.15 -0.94 27.02
CA GLU A 96 22.98 0.16 26.50
C GLU A 96 22.98 0.27 24.97
N THR A 97 22.27 -0.62 24.27
CA THR A 97 22.35 -0.68 22.80
C THR A 97 21.04 -0.36 22.10
N ASN A 98 21.12 0.40 21.01
CA ASN A 98 20.03 0.69 20.07
C ASN A 98 19.51 -0.55 19.28
N GLU A 99 19.91 -1.76 19.66
CA GLU A 99 19.56 -3.03 18.99
C GLU A 99 18.05 -3.21 18.81
N VAL A 100 17.27 -2.80 19.81
CA VAL A 100 15.82 -2.90 19.71
C VAL A 100 15.26 -1.90 18.71
N ALA A 101 15.83 -0.71 18.61
CA ALA A 101 15.39 0.29 17.61
C ALA A 101 15.63 -0.22 16.18
N ASP A 102 16.75 -0.89 15.92
CA ASP A 102 17.03 -1.47 14.61
C ASP A 102 16.13 -2.67 14.29
N LEU A 103 15.76 -3.48 15.29
CA LEU A 103 14.76 -4.54 15.13
C LEU A 103 13.38 -3.97 14.78
N LEU A 104 13.00 -2.87 15.42
CA LEU A 104 11.69 -2.24 15.24
C LEU A 104 11.49 -1.66 13.82
N LYS A 105 12.57 -1.36 13.09
CA LYS A 105 12.52 -0.99 11.67
C LYS A 105 11.93 -2.11 10.80
N LEU A 106 12.05 -3.37 11.24
CA LEU A 106 11.46 -4.53 10.56
C LEU A 106 9.98 -4.75 10.93
N ALA A 107 9.38 -3.85 11.71
CA ALA A 107 8.00 -3.93 12.19
C ALA A 107 7.65 -5.30 12.80
N PRO A 108 8.37 -5.75 13.85
CA PRO A 108 8.13 -7.04 14.47
C PRO A 108 6.74 -7.12 15.10
N GLU A 109 6.10 -8.27 14.98
CA GLU A 109 4.91 -8.61 15.74
C GLU A 109 5.34 -9.21 17.08
N VAL A 110 4.81 -8.65 18.17
CA VAL A 110 5.02 -9.18 19.52
C VAL A 110 3.74 -9.78 20.04
N GLN A 111 3.85 -11.00 20.56
CA GLN A 111 2.81 -11.63 21.34
C GLN A 111 3.12 -11.45 22.82
N LEU A 112 2.11 -11.08 23.60
CA LEU A 112 2.24 -10.91 25.04
C LEU A 112 1.63 -12.08 25.81
N SER A 113 1.99 -12.20 27.09
CA SER A 113 1.50 -13.25 27.98
C SER A 113 -0.01 -13.24 28.21
N ASN A 114 -0.70 -12.14 27.91
CA ASN A 114 -2.15 -12.01 27.97
C ASN A 114 -2.84 -12.32 26.64
N GLY A 115 -2.10 -12.74 25.61
CA GLY A 115 -2.60 -13.07 24.28
C GLY A 115 -2.73 -11.89 23.32
N LEU A 116 -2.41 -10.65 23.74
CA LEU A 116 -2.37 -9.52 22.82
C LEU A 116 -1.23 -9.70 21.81
N CYS A 117 -1.56 -9.67 20.53
CA CYS A 117 -0.59 -9.56 19.44
C CYS A 117 -0.62 -8.14 18.88
N CYS A 118 0.56 -7.54 18.68
CA CYS A 118 0.65 -6.20 18.12
C CYS A 118 1.96 -5.96 17.38
N THR A 119 1.91 -5.10 16.36
CA THR A 119 3.09 -4.72 15.58
C THR A 119 3.77 -3.51 16.23
N LEU A 120 5.02 -3.67 16.64
CA LEU A 120 5.80 -2.58 17.21
C LEU A 120 6.61 -1.86 16.14
N THR A 121 6.65 -0.53 16.24
CA THR A 121 7.38 0.32 15.28
C THR A 121 8.25 1.39 15.93
N ASP A 122 8.08 1.63 17.23
CA ASP A 122 8.78 2.71 17.94
C ASP A 122 9.28 2.22 19.31
N PRO A 123 10.56 2.47 19.66
CA PRO A 123 11.14 2.03 20.93
C PRO A 123 10.50 2.71 22.15
N SER A 124 9.87 3.87 21.99
CA SER A 124 9.17 4.59 23.06
C SER A 124 7.95 3.83 23.59
N LEU A 125 7.43 2.87 22.81
CA LEU A 125 6.37 1.96 23.22
C LEU A 125 6.84 0.86 24.16
N LEU A 126 8.15 0.66 24.32
CA LEU A 126 8.70 -0.40 25.17
C LEU A 126 8.93 0.08 26.60
N LEU A 127 8.62 -0.80 27.55
CA LEU A 127 8.78 -0.55 28.97
C LEU A 127 9.91 -1.39 29.56
N SER A 128 10.71 -0.75 30.39
CA SER A 128 11.76 -1.38 31.18
C SER A 128 11.24 -2.16 32.39
N HIS A 129 9.97 -1.97 32.75
CA HIS A 129 9.31 -2.55 33.91
C HIS A 129 7.88 -2.97 33.59
N HIS A 130 7.34 -3.88 34.40
CA HIS A 130 5.98 -4.38 34.22
C HIS A 130 4.96 -3.47 34.91
N ILE A 131 3.88 -3.10 34.19
CA ILE A 131 2.73 -2.38 34.75
C ILE A 131 1.67 -3.41 35.13
N ARG A 132 1.48 -3.63 36.45
CA ARG A 132 0.62 -4.70 36.97
C ARG A 132 -0.85 -4.58 36.55
N ARG A 133 -1.38 -3.36 36.44
CA ARG A 133 -2.75 -3.08 36.01
C ARG A 133 -2.80 -1.72 35.33
N PHE A 134 -3.30 -1.69 34.09
CA PHE A 134 -3.62 -0.46 33.38
C PHE A 134 -5.10 -0.51 32.97
N PRO A 135 -5.92 0.49 33.33
CA PRO A 135 -7.33 0.50 32.97
C PRO A 135 -7.51 0.64 31.45
N ARG A 136 -8.54 0.00 30.91
CA ARG A 136 -8.84 0.03 29.48
C ARG A 136 -9.65 1.30 29.15
N VAL A 137 -8.95 2.38 28.86
CA VAL A 137 -9.56 3.71 28.62
C VAL A 137 -9.74 3.96 27.13
N ARG A 138 -10.99 4.21 26.73
CA ARG A 138 -11.40 4.39 25.33
C ARG A 138 -11.38 5.88 24.94
N VAL A 139 -10.89 6.23 23.74
CA VAL A 139 -10.66 7.63 23.33
C VAL A 139 -11.53 8.10 22.14
N ASP A 140 -12.22 7.20 21.46
CA ASP A 140 -13.00 7.51 20.25
C ASP A 140 -14.27 8.35 20.49
N GLY A 141 -14.73 8.46 21.73
CA GLY A 141 -15.83 9.36 22.09
C GLY A 141 -15.47 10.85 22.07
N GLU A 142 -14.18 11.19 22.10
CA GLU A 142 -13.71 12.57 22.24
C GLU A 142 -12.80 13.01 21.09
N VAL A 143 -11.97 12.09 20.59
CA VAL A 143 -10.98 12.36 19.54
C VAL A 143 -11.60 12.15 18.17
N ARG A 144 -11.60 13.21 17.34
CA ARG A 144 -12.06 13.16 15.95
C ARG A 144 -10.91 12.86 14.98
N ARG A 145 -9.81 13.60 15.12
CA ARG A 145 -8.62 13.49 14.25
C ARG A 145 -7.34 13.64 15.05
N LEU A 146 -6.28 13.01 14.56
CA LEU A 146 -4.91 13.14 15.05
C LEU A 146 -4.10 13.89 14.00
N VAL A 147 -3.33 14.90 14.41
CA VAL A 147 -2.33 15.55 13.58
C VAL A 147 -0.97 14.94 13.93
N LEU A 148 -0.37 14.26 12.97
CA LEU A 148 0.89 13.54 13.17
C LEU A 148 2.08 14.41 12.78
N ARG A 149 3.18 14.25 13.50
CA ARG A 149 4.47 14.90 13.20
C ARG A 149 5.00 14.41 11.84
N GLY A 150 5.64 15.31 11.09
CA GLY A 150 6.00 15.11 9.68
C GLY A 150 7.18 14.17 9.40
N ASP A 151 7.65 13.41 10.38
CA ASP A 151 8.86 12.58 10.32
C ASP A 151 8.59 11.06 10.41
N GLY A 152 7.33 10.64 10.49
CA GLY A 152 6.92 9.22 10.59
C GLY A 152 6.40 8.59 9.28
N ALA A 153 6.20 7.27 9.29
CA ALA A 153 5.62 6.49 8.18
C ALA A 153 4.15 6.87 7.85
N ILE A 154 3.49 7.57 8.78
CA ILE A 154 2.16 8.13 8.63
C ILE A 154 2.29 9.62 8.95
N SER A 155 2.19 10.47 7.94
CA SER A 155 2.31 11.93 8.06
C SER A 155 0.99 12.61 7.73
N GLY A 156 0.65 13.69 8.43
CA GLY A 156 -0.53 14.50 8.18
C GLY A 156 -1.69 14.22 9.14
N THR A 157 -2.91 14.57 8.73
CA THR A 157 -4.12 14.44 9.56
C THR A 157 -4.79 13.08 9.34
N LEU A 158 -4.98 12.33 10.43
CA LEU A 158 -5.53 10.99 10.42
C LEU A 158 -6.81 10.90 11.27
N MET A 159 -7.86 10.28 10.73
CA MET A 159 -9.01 9.83 11.54
C MET A 159 -8.59 8.63 12.40
N LEU A 160 -9.16 8.47 13.60
CA LEU A 160 -8.86 7.29 14.45
C LEU A 160 -9.13 5.95 13.75
N GLU A 161 -10.17 5.87 12.93
CA GLU A 161 -10.49 4.68 12.12
C GLU A 161 -9.42 4.37 11.06
N GLY A 162 -8.60 5.36 10.71
CA GLY A 162 -7.47 5.21 9.81
C GLY A 162 -6.24 4.57 10.48
N LEU A 163 -6.22 4.43 11.81
CA LEU A 163 -5.13 3.73 12.49
C LEU A 163 -5.14 2.24 12.10
N PRO A 164 -3.99 1.61 11.83
CA PRO A 164 -3.94 0.17 11.62
C PRO A 164 -4.39 -0.59 12.87
N LEU A 165 -5.11 -1.69 12.68
CA LEU A 165 -5.52 -2.55 13.78
C LEU A 165 -4.29 -3.20 14.43
N ASN A 166 -4.29 -3.24 15.76
CA ASN A 166 -3.25 -3.87 16.58
C ASN A 166 -1.83 -3.31 16.34
N GLN A 167 -1.70 -2.08 15.85
CA GLN A 167 -0.43 -1.38 15.73
C GLN A 167 -0.46 -0.13 16.62
N PRO A 168 0.22 -0.14 17.78
CA PRO A 168 0.21 1.01 18.67
C PRO A 168 0.91 2.20 18.01
N LEU A 169 0.25 3.35 18.02
CA LEU A 169 0.82 4.64 17.63
C LEU A 169 1.47 5.28 18.86
N PRO A 170 2.78 5.60 18.83
CA PRO A 170 3.41 6.30 19.93
C PRO A 170 2.86 7.72 20.04
N LEU A 171 2.59 8.19 21.26
CA LEU A 171 2.10 9.55 21.51
C LEU A 171 3.11 10.61 21.06
N THR A 172 4.40 10.29 21.06
CA THR A 172 5.46 11.16 20.55
C THR A 172 5.31 11.49 19.07
N ALA A 173 4.61 10.66 18.30
CA ALA A 173 4.30 10.93 16.89
C ALA A 173 3.07 11.82 16.69
N VAL A 174 2.30 12.13 17.74
CA VAL A 174 1.10 12.96 17.67
C VAL A 174 1.45 14.39 18.09
N GLU A 175 1.29 15.34 17.18
CA GLU A 175 1.50 16.76 17.43
C GLU A 175 0.31 17.38 18.18
N SER A 176 -0.89 17.17 17.65
CA SER A 176 -2.12 17.66 18.25
C SER A 176 -3.29 16.72 17.99
N VAL A 177 -4.31 16.86 18.83
CA VAL A 177 -5.54 16.07 18.82
C VAL A 177 -6.70 17.01 18.55
N GLU A 178 -7.47 16.73 17.49
CA GLU A 178 -8.68 17.47 17.19
C GLU A 178 -9.88 16.85 17.91
N THR A 179 -10.50 17.64 18.76
CA THR A 179 -11.72 17.31 19.50
C THR A 179 -12.92 18.09 18.95
N ALA A 180 -14.10 17.93 19.55
CA ALA A 180 -15.25 18.79 19.24
C ALA A 180 -14.99 20.28 19.54
N SER A 181 -14.08 20.57 20.46
CA SER A 181 -13.70 21.91 20.92
C SER A 181 -12.60 22.56 20.08
N GLY A 182 -12.04 21.84 19.10
CA GLY A 182 -10.91 22.28 18.27
C GLY A 182 -9.64 21.44 18.48
N ALA A 183 -8.55 21.88 17.85
CA ALA A 183 -7.24 21.24 17.95
C ALA A 183 -6.54 21.62 19.27
N VAL A 184 -6.04 20.62 19.99
CA VAL A 184 -5.33 20.79 21.27
C VAL A 184 -4.02 20.03 21.22
N ALA A 185 -2.94 20.61 21.75
CA ALA A 185 -1.65 19.92 21.85
C ALA A 185 -1.78 18.60 22.63
N THR A 186 -1.11 17.54 22.17
CA THR A 186 -1.25 16.17 22.71
C THR A 186 -1.11 16.10 24.23
N ASP A 187 -0.10 16.77 24.81
CA ASP A 187 0.18 16.73 26.24
C ASP A 187 -0.93 17.39 27.07
N LEU A 188 -1.47 18.50 26.55
CA LEU A 188 -2.55 19.23 27.20
C LEU A 188 -3.87 18.46 27.12
N TRP A 189 -4.17 17.89 25.94
CA TRP A 189 -5.31 17.01 25.74
C TRP A 189 -5.24 15.82 26.70
N LEU A 190 -4.09 15.12 26.74
CA LEU A 190 -3.94 13.94 27.58
C LEU A 190 -4.18 14.27 29.06
N LYS A 191 -3.63 15.38 29.56
CA LYS A 191 -3.85 15.82 30.94
C LYS A 191 -5.33 16.09 31.22
N GLN A 192 -5.98 16.88 30.38
CA GLN A 192 -7.40 17.22 30.52
C GLN A 192 -8.31 15.99 30.43
N PHE A 193 -7.98 15.06 29.53
CA PHE A 193 -8.69 13.81 29.33
C PHE A 193 -8.59 12.91 30.56
N LEU A 194 -7.38 12.79 31.14
CA LEU A 194 -7.13 11.97 32.32
C LEU A 194 -7.75 12.54 33.59
N ASP A 195 -7.80 13.87 33.74
CA ASP A 195 -8.47 14.54 34.85
C ASP A 195 -9.98 14.23 34.91
N GLN A 196 -10.58 13.83 33.78
CA GLN A 196 -11.99 13.44 33.67
C GLN A 196 -12.23 11.93 33.92
N GLN A 197 -11.17 11.13 34.04
CA GLN A 197 -11.30 9.69 34.22
C GLN A 197 -11.59 9.34 35.68
N SER A 198 -12.42 8.30 35.89
CA SER A 198 -12.78 7.80 37.21
C SER A 198 -11.61 7.15 37.97
N HIS A 199 -10.53 6.82 37.27
CA HIS A 199 -9.34 6.18 37.84
C HIS A 199 -8.12 7.10 37.67
N PRO A 200 -7.31 7.31 38.72
CA PRO A 200 -6.12 8.14 38.63
C PRO A 200 -5.05 7.42 37.78
N ILE A 201 -4.86 7.89 36.56
CA ILE A 201 -3.81 7.44 35.64
C ILE A 201 -2.85 8.60 35.45
N ARG A 202 -1.55 8.34 35.57
CA ARG A 202 -0.57 9.39 35.35
C ARG A 202 -0.19 9.46 33.86
N PRO A 203 -0.02 10.67 33.28
CA PRO A 203 0.34 10.82 31.86
C PRO A 203 1.61 10.06 31.46
N ASP A 204 2.60 9.95 32.35
CA ASP A 204 3.88 9.25 32.12
C ASP A 204 3.73 7.72 31.98
N GLN A 205 2.59 7.16 32.38
CA GLN A 205 2.27 5.74 32.21
C GLN A 205 1.75 5.40 30.81
N ILE A 206 1.52 6.41 29.96
CA ILE A 206 0.89 6.25 28.65
C ILE A 206 1.94 6.48 27.58
N ARG A 207 2.12 5.49 26.71
CA ARG A 207 3.10 5.54 25.61
C ARG A 207 2.47 5.78 24.26
N GLY A 208 1.20 5.42 24.08
CA GLY A 208 0.59 5.44 22.76
C GLY A 208 -0.93 5.34 22.76
N LEU A 209 -1.45 5.15 21.56
CA LEU A 209 -2.83 4.78 21.26
C LEU A 209 -2.84 3.43 20.55
N LEU A 210 -3.78 2.55 20.89
CA LEU A 210 -3.95 1.26 20.22
C LEU A 210 -5.38 1.17 19.66
N ARG A 211 -5.49 0.93 18.35
CA ARG A 211 -6.77 0.60 17.73
C ARG A 211 -6.95 -0.91 17.73
N GLU A 212 -8.06 -1.35 18.30
CA GLU A 212 -8.55 -2.73 18.23
C GLU A 212 -9.89 -2.77 17.48
N ALA A 213 -10.40 -3.96 17.18
CA ALA A 213 -11.70 -4.11 16.51
C ALA A 213 -12.86 -3.43 17.25
N GLN A 214 -12.76 -3.27 18.57
CA GLN A 214 -13.81 -2.73 19.45
C GLN A 214 -13.70 -1.21 19.66
N GLY A 215 -12.62 -0.57 19.20
CA GLY A 215 -12.39 0.87 19.39
C GLY A 215 -10.91 1.25 19.54
N CYS A 216 -10.66 2.54 19.79
CA CYS A 216 -9.33 3.06 20.10
C CYS A 216 -9.15 3.28 21.59
N PHE A 217 -8.00 2.86 22.13
CA PHE A 217 -7.70 2.89 23.56
C PHE A 217 -6.35 3.55 23.85
N LEU A 218 -6.21 4.12 25.05
CA LEU A 218 -4.91 4.51 25.59
C LEU A 218 -4.03 3.27 25.76
N PHE A 219 -2.76 3.38 25.36
CA PHE A 219 -1.81 2.28 25.38
C PHE A 219 -0.64 2.58 26.34
N PRO A 220 -0.41 1.74 27.37
CA PRO A 220 0.63 1.99 28.35
C PRO A 220 2.03 1.63 27.89
N GLY A 221 2.16 0.96 26.74
CA GLY A 221 3.41 0.37 26.28
C GLY A 221 3.54 -1.11 26.64
N ILE A 222 4.61 -1.74 26.16
CA ILE A 222 4.86 -3.17 26.25
C ILE A 222 6.06 -3.44 27.17
N PRO A 223 5.87 -4.14 28.29
CA PRO A 223 7.01 -4.65 29.06
C PRO A 223 7.74 -5.70 28.24
N LEU A 224 9.04 -5.53 28.03
CA LEU A 224 9.87 -6.55 27.35
C LEU A 224 9.73 -7.94 28.01
N ASN A 225 9.62 -7.98 29.34
CA ASN A 225 9.43 -9.22 30.10
C ASN A 225 8.04 -9.86 29.92
N ALA A 226 7.07 -9.16 29.34
CA ALA A 226 5.76 -9.72 29.02
C ALA A 226 5.69 -10.28 27.59
N VAL A 227 6.71 -10.03 26.76
CA VAL A 227 6.79 -10.56 25.40
C VAL A 227 7.01 -12.07 25.48
N THR A 228 6.05 -12.82 24.94
CA THR A 228 6.16 -14.26 24.82
C THR A 228 6.89 -14.68 23.58
N THR A 229 6.63 -13.99 22.48
CA THR A 229 7.16 -14.31 21.18
C THR A 229 7.39 -13.01 20.44
N LEU A 230 8.52 -12.91 19.74
CA LEU A 230 8.77 -11.83 18.79
C LEU A 230 8.91 -12.45 17.39
N SER A 231 8.10 -11.99 16.46
CA SER A 231 8.08 -12.52 15.09
C SER A 231 8.44 -11.44 14.08
N VAL A 232 9.30 -11.78 13.12
CA VAL A 232 9.63 -10.94 11.97
C VAL A 232 9.38 -11.76 10.71
N GLY A 233 8.25 -11.50 10.05
CA GLY A 233 7.79 -12.32 8.93
C GLY A 233 7.52 -13.76 9.37
N ASP A 234 8.28 -14.70 8.82
CA ASP A 234 8.23 -16.13 9.08
C ASP A 234 9.15 -16.60 10.23
N VAL A 235 10.00 -15.72 10.77
CA VAL A 235 10.94 -16.02 11.85
C VAL A 235 10.29 -15.72 13.18
N SER A 236 10.40 -16.64 14.14
CA SER A 236 9.82 -16.49 15.48
C SER A 236 10.87 -16.69 16.56
N ILE A 237 11.17 -15.65 17.31
CA ILE A 237 12.08 -15.68 18.45
C ILE A 237 11.27 -15.97 19.71
N GLY A 238 11.49 -17.15 20.28
CA GLY A 238 10.66 -17.66 21.39
C GLY A 238 10.96 -17.05 22.75
N HIS A 239 12.16 -16.49 22.94
CA HIS A 239 12.57 -15.93 24.23
C HIS A 239 13.35 -14.63 24.05
N LEU A 240 13.04 -13.66 24.91
CA LEU A 240 13.75 -12.40 25.03
C LEU A 240 14.17 -12.24 26.49
N LEU A 241 15.47 -12.06 26.73
CA LEU A 241 15.99 -11.83 28.07
C LEU A 241 16.90 -10.62 28.11
N ARG A 242 16.85 -9.91 29.24
CA ARG A 242 17.79 -8.87 29.63
C ARG A 242 18.76 -9.43 30.66
N ARG A 243 19.88 -8.74 30.90
CA ARG A 243 20.91 -9.12 31.88
C ARG A 243 20.34 -9.39 33.29
N ASP A 244 19.40 -8.56 33.74
CA ASP A 244 18.72 -8.69 35.03
C ASP A 244 17.66 -9.80 35.05
N GLY A 245 17.34 -10.37 33.89
CA GLY A 245 16.31 -11.38 33.71
C GLY A 245 16.73 -12.82 34.04
N PHE A 246 17.99 -13.10 34.36
CA PHE A 246 18.50 -14.47 34.60
C PHE A 246 18.12 -15.09 35.95
N GLN A 247 17.13 -14.52 36.65
CA GLN A 247 16.73 -14.95 37.98
C GLN A 247 15.68 -16.07 37.92
N SER A 248 15.75 -17.02 38.84
CA SER A 248 14.82 -18.16 38.89
C SER A 248 13.36 -17.78 39.15
N ASN A 249 13.11 -16.60 39.71
CA ASN A 249 11.78 -16.02 39.93
C ASN A 249 11.30 -15.13 38.76
N ALA A 250 12.14 -14.87 37.75
CA ALA A 250 11.78 -14.06 36.60
C ALA A 250 11.00 -14.91 35.59
N PHE A 251 9.75 -14.51 35.34
CA PHE A 251 8.85 -15.23 34.43
C PHE A 251 9.42 -15.50 33.02
N PRO A 252 10.13 -14.55 32.36
CA PRO A 252 10.78 -14.82 31.07
C PRO A 252 11.80 -15.97 31.12
N PHE A 253 12.55 -16.07 32.21
CA PHE A 253 13.58 -17.09 32.40
C PHE A 253 12.97 -18.44 32.76
N GLN A 254 11.93 -18.47 33.59
CA GLN A 254 11.16 -19.69 33.87
C GLN A 254 10.62 -20.31 32.58
N ARG A 255 10.07 -19.49 31.68
CA ARG A 255 9.58 -19.94 30.37
C ARG A 255 10.68 -20.50 29.48
N LEU A 256 11.86 -19.89 29.46
CA LEU A 256 13.02 -20.45 28.75
C LEU A 256 13.41 -21.82 29.31
N VAL A 257 13.45 -21.96 30.63
CA VAL A 257 13.76 -23.22 31.31
C VAL A 257 12.74 -24.30 30.98
N GLU A 258 11.44 -23.97 30.94
CA GLU A 258 10.37 -24.89 30.54
C GLU A 258 10.52 -25.34 29.09
N ALA A 259 10.73 -24.41 28.15
CA ALA A 259 10.93 -24.72 26.74
C ALA A 259 12.15 -25.65 26.52
N LEU A 260 13.23 -25.44 27.26
CA LEU A 260 14.40 -26.32 27.21
C LEU A 260 14.10 -27.71 27.77
N LYS A 261 13.31 -27.84 28.84
CA LYS A 261 12.89 -29.17 29.34
C LYS A 261 12.08 -29.93 28.29
N GLU A 262 11.11 -29.26 27.67
CA GLU A 262 10.31 -29.83 26.59
C GLU A 262 11.17 -30.26 25.39
N ALA A 263 12.14 -29.43 25.01
CA ALA A 263 13.11 -29.78 23.96
C ALA A 263 13.97 -30.98 24.37
N ALA A 264 14.38 -31.08 25.64
CA ALA A 264 15.12 -32.22 26.18
C ALA A 264 14.35 -33.54 26.03
N ASP A 265 13.07 -33.50 26.41
CA ASP A 265 12.22 -34.69 26.44
C ASP A 265 11.81 -35.11 25.02
N SER A 266 11.64 -34.14 24.11
CA SER A 266 11.43 -34.39 22.68
C SER A 266 12.65 -35.01 22.00
N GLN A 267 13.87 -34.66 22.43
CA GLN A 267 15.11 -35.26 21.91
C GLN A 267 15.34 -36.71 22.38
N LYS A 268 14.66 -37.18 23.44
CA LYS A 268 14.76 -38.59 23.89
C LYS A 268 13.93 -39.55 23.04
N THR A 269 12.98 -39.04 22.25
CA THR A 269 11.97 -39.85 21.53
C THR A 269 12.06 -39.75 20.00
N GLY A 270 12.89 -38.85 19.46
CA GLY A 270 13.03 -38.64 18.01
C GLY A 270 14.40 -39.07 17.45
N PRO A 271 14.48 -39.47 16.17
CA PRO A 271 15.75 -39.68 15.49
C PRO A 271 16.59 -38.39 15.51
N VAL A 272 17.90 -38.53 15.70
CA VAL A 272 18.85 -37.41 15.62
C VAL A 272 18.73 -36.79 14.23
N PRO A 273 18.38 -35.50 14.10
CA PRO A 273 18.25 -34.86 12.80
C PRO A 273 19.62 -34.87 12.12
N THR A 274 19.75 -35.66 11.06
CA THR A 274 20.90 -35.56 10.16
C THR A 274 20.82 -34.17 9.51
N PRO A 275 21.86 -33.34 9.61
CA PRO A 275 21.85 -32.03 9.00
C PRO A 275 21.65 -32.21 7.49
N PRO A 276 20.67 -31.53 6.85
CA PRO A 276 20.46 -31.67 5.42
C PRO A 276 21.67 -31.11 4.66
N ASN A 277 22.04 -31.76 3.56
CA ASN A 277 23.11 -31.29 2.70
C ASN A 277 22.55 -30.23 1.73
N PHE A 278 22.35 -29.00 2.22
CA PHE A 278 21.85 -27.85 1.41
C PHE A 278 22.85 -27.33 0.36
N GLU A 279 23.87 -28.11 0.01
CA GLU A 279 24.75 -27.85 -1.13
C GLU A 279 24.21 -28.44 -2.44
N ASP A 280 23.20 -29.30 -2.38
CA ASP A 280 22.60 -29.88 -3.58
C ASP A 280 21.86 -28.80 -4.38
N PRO A 281 22.19 -28.64 -5.68
CA PRO A 281 21.53 -27.64 -6.49
C PRO A 281 20.05 -27.97 -6.71
N VAL A 282 19.21 -26.96 -6.56
CA VAL A 282 17.77 -27.04 -6.72
C VAL A 282 17.39 -26.48 -8.08
N ARG A 283 16.53 -27.21 -8.79
CA ARG A 283 15.98 -26.76 -10.06
C ARG A 283 14.46 -26.72 -10.00
N CYS A 284 13.90 -25.55 -10.23
CA CYS A 284 12.46 -25.31 -10.23
C CYS A 284 11.92 -25.43 -11.67
N LEU A 285 11.03 -26.39 -11.90
CA LEU A 285 10.37 -26.64 -13.17
C LEU A 285 9.00 -25.98 -13.15
N GLY A 286 8.85 -24.85 -13.83
CA GLY A 286 7.57 -24.16 -13.91
C GLY A 286 7.50 -23.21 -15.09
N THR A 287 6.32 -23.08 -15.68
CA THR A 287 6.04 -22.25 -16.87
C THR A 287 5.71 -20.80 -16.54
N LEU A 288 5.44 -20.48 -15.26
CA LEU A 288 5.05 -19.14 -14.83
C LEU A 288 6.24 -18.39 -14.20
N PRO A 289 6.69 -17.26 -14.79
CA PRO A 289 7.85 -16.52 -14.29
C PRO A 289 7.73 -16.07 -12.84
N ILE A 290 6.57 -15.50 -12.44
CA ILE A 290 6.36 -15.01 -11.07
C ILE A 290 6.42 -16.13 -10.02
N LEU A 291 5.94 -17.32 -10.37
CA LEU A 291 5.95 -18.49 -9.50
C LEU A 291 7.39 -19.01 -9.33
N ASN A 292 8.15 -19.05 -10.43
CA ASN A 292 9.56 -19.40 -10.44
C ASN A 292 10.39 -18.41 -9.59
N GLU A 293 10.30 -17.10 -9.87
CA GLU A 293 11.03 -16.05 -9.15
C GLU A 293 10.73 -16.06 -7.65
N LEU A 294 9.47 -16.21 -7.26
CA LEU A 294 9.09 -16.28 -5.85
C LEU A 294 9.60 -17.57 -5.19
N THR A 295 9.54 -18.70 -5.88
CA THR A 295 10.05 -19.97 -5.35
C THR A 295 11.57 -19.92 -5.17
N GLU A 296 12.30 -19.41 -6.16
CA GLU A 296 13.73 -19.14 -6.06
C GLU A 296 14.05 -18.23 -4.87
N SER A 297 13.35 -17.10 -4.77
CA SER A 297 13.55 -16.16 -3.66
C SER A 297 13.26 -16.81 -2.30
N VAL A 298 12.23 -17.66 -2.19
CA VAL A 298 11.91 -18.37 -0.96
C VAL A 298 13.02 -19.37 -0.62
N LEU A 299 13.45 -20.20 -1.57
CA LEU A 299 14.50 -21.18 -1.36
C LEU A 299 15.84 -20.51 -0.96
N LEU A 300 16.26 -19.47 -1.68
CA LEU A 300 17.46 -18.69 -1.34
C LEU A 300 17.38 -18.11 0.08
N ARG A 301 16.23 -17.54 0.47
CA ARG A 301 16.00 -17.02 1.83
C ARG A 301 16.07 -18.09 2.92
N HIS A 302 15.76 -19.34 2.58
CA HIS A 302 15.84 -20.50 3.50
C HIS A 302 17.20 -21.21 3.44
N GLY A 303 18.16 -20.66 2.70
CA GLY A 303 19.56 -21.05 2.76
C GLY A 303 20.00 -22.08 1.73
N TYR A 304 19.21 -22.32 0.67
CA TYR A 304 19.67 -23.02 -0.54
C TYR A 304 20.61 -22.11 -1.33
N ARG A 305 21.66 -22.67 -1.96
CA ARG A 305 22.75 -21.88 -2.58
C ARG A 305 22.67 -21.79 -4.10
N ASP A 306 22.44 -22.92 -4.76
CA ASP A 306 22.31 -22.98 -6.21
C ASP A 306 20.86 -23.32 -6.56
N VAL A 307 20.05 -22.27 -6.76
CA VAL A 307 18.65 -22.40 -7.15
C VAL A 307 18.48 -21.73 -8.51
N ALA A 308 17.91 -22.45 -9.45
CA ALA A 308 17.58 -21.92 -10.77
C ALA A 308 16.25 -22.48 -11.26
N SER A 309 15.49 -21.67 -11.98
CA SER A 309 14.27 -22.08 -12.64
C SER A 309 14.46 -22.35 -14.12
N LEU A 310 13.66 -23.27 -14.62
CA LEU A 310 13.54 -23.58 -16.04
C LEU A 310 12.14 -23.17 -16.48
N PRO A 311 11.99 -21.99 -17.10
CA PRO A 311 10.69 -21.48 -17.55
C PRO A 311 10.14 -22.21 -18.77
N GLU A 312 11.02 -22.83 -19.56
CA GLU A 312 10.69 -23.48 -20.82
C GLU A 312 11.43 -24.80 -20.97
N LEU A 313 10.73 -25.80 -21.52
CA LEU A 313 11.28 -27.10 -21.90
C LEU A 313 10.89 -27.36 -23.36
N PRO A 314 11.84 -27.72 -24.24
CA PRO A 314 11.54 -28.09 -25.62
C PRO A 314 10.54 -29.26 -25.69
N SER A 315 9.79 -29.37 -26.78
CA SER A 315 8.92 -30.53 -26.99
C SER A 315 9.73 -31.82 -27.06
N GLY A 316 9.34 -32.86 -26.33
CA GLY A 316 10.04 -34.15 -26.32
C GLY A 316 10.18 -34.78 -24.95
N ARG A 317 11.06 -35.78 -24.84
CA ARG A 317 11.38 -36.48 -23.59
C ARG A 317 12.67 -35.93 -23.01
N HIS A 318 12.65 -35.58 -21.73
CA HIS A 318 13.79 -35.03 -20.99
C HIS A 318 14.08 -35.89 -19.78
N GLU A 319 15.32 -36.36 -19.64
CA GLU A 319 15.77 -37.07 -18.44
C GLU A 319 16.43 -36.07 -17.49
N LEU A 320 15.99 -36.08 -16.24
CA LEU A 320 16.49 -35.20 -15.20
C LEU A 320 17.85 -35.68 -14.69
N GLU A 321 18.77 -34.76 -14.48
CA GLU A 321 20.12 -35.06 -13.99
C GLU A 321 20.08 -35.68 -12.59
N SER A 322 20.82 -36.78 -12.41
CA SER A 322 21.01 -37.43 -11.11
C SER A 322 21.98 -36.60 -10.25
N GLY A 323 21.53 -36.16 -9.08
CA GLY A 323 22.31 -35.30 -8.17
C GLY A 323 21.76 -33.88 -8.02
N LEU A 324 20.64 -33.57 -8.69
CA LEU A 324 19.89 -32.33 -8.53
C LEU A 324 18.55 -32.60 -7.85
N LEU A 325 18.12 -31.65 -7.03
CA LEU A 325 16.79 -31.66 -6.44
C LEU A 325 15.82 -30.91 -7.36
N TRP A 326 14.93 -31.64 -8.00
CA TRP A 326 13.97 -31.09 -8.95
C TRP A 326 12.62 -30.84 -8.28
N ILE A 327 12.13 -29.59 -8.30
CA ILE A 327 10.82 -29.21 -7.79
C ILE A 327 9.93 -28.86 -8.97
N GLN A 328 8.82 -29.58 -9.14
CA GLN A 328 7.86 -29.33 -10.20
C GLN A 328 6.74 -28.41 -9.71
N LEU A 329 6.67 -27.20 -10.26
CA LEU A 329 5.73 -26.15 -9.89
C LEU A 329 4.51 -26.12 -10.81
N THR A 330 4.71 -26.31 -12.12
CA THR A 330 3.62 -26.47 -13.10
C THR A 330 3.96 -27.55 -14.13
N PRO A 331 2.96 -28.15 -14.81
CA PRO A 331 3.22 -29.11 -15.88
C PRO A 331 3.72 -28.41 -17.17
N PHE A 332 4.58 -29.11 -17.91
CA PHE A 332 4.97 -28.72 -19.26
C PHE A 332 4.13 -29.51 -20.28
N PRO A 333 3.12 -28.90 -20.93
CA PRO A 333 2.12 -29.65 -21.70
C PRO A 333 2.69 -30.43 -22.88
N ASN A 334 3.83 -30.00 -23.43
CA ASN A 334 4.46 -30.61 -24.60
C ASN A 334 5.77 -31.36 -24.29
N ALA A 335 6.14 -31.46 -23.01
CA ALA A 335 7.39 -32.11 -22.58
C ALA A 335 7.12 -33.21 -21.55
N ALA A 336 7.68 -34.40 -21.79
CA ALA A 336 7.62 -35.51 -20.85
C ALA A 336 8.92 -35.56 -20.03
N VAL A 337 8.82 -35.24 -18.75
CA VAL A 337 9.95 -35.23 -17.82
C VAL A 337 10.06 -36.60 -17.14
N ARG A 338 11.25 -37.19 -17.15
CA ARG A 338 11.53 -38.50 -16.54
C ARG A 338 12.63 -38.35 -15.49
N GLY A 339 12.31 -38.68 -14.24
CA GLY A 339 13.22 -38.57 -13.09
C GLY A 339 12.45 -38.48 -11.78
N VAL A 340 13.18 -38.28 -10.67
CA VAL A 340 12.57 -38.03 -9.36
C VAL A 340 12.35 -36.53 -9.20
N THR A 341 11.09 -36.12 -9.07
CA THR A 341 10.71 -34.73 -8.78
C THR A 341 9.93 -34.68 -7.47
N LEU A 342 10.08 -33.55 -6.77
CA LEU A 342 9.13 -33.13 -5.77
C LEU A 342 7.99 -32.38 -6.47
N ASP A 343 6.84 -33.04 -6.60
CA ASP A 343 5.70 -32.51 -7.34
C ASP A 343 4.81 -31.62 -6.46
N TRP A 344 4.76 -30.33 -6.77
CA TRP A 344 3.89 -29.32 -6.14
C TRP A 344 2.75 -28.85 -7.08
N THR A 345 2.58 -29.46 -8.25
CA THR A 345 1.63 -28.99 -9.27
C THR A 345 0.18 -28.98 -8.79
N GLU A 346 -0.25 -30.03 -8.08
CA GLU A 346 -1.59 -30.12 -7.50
C GLU A 346 -1.81 -29.07 -6.40
N ASP A 347 -0.83 -28.89 -5.52
CA ASP A 347 -0.89 -27.93 -4.42
C ASP A 347 -0.93 -26.47 -4.91
N LEU A 348 -0.31 -26.21 -6.07
CA LEU A 348 -0.20 -24.89 -6.67
C LEU A 348 -1.29 -24.60 -7.71
N ARG A 349 -2.11 -25.59 -8.12
CA ARG A 349 -3.12 -25.43 -9.18
C ARG A 349 -4.00 -24.20 -8.97
N GLU A 350 -4.54 -24.03 -7.76
CA GLU A 350 -5.43 -22.91 -7.46
C GLU A 350 -4.70 -21.56 -7.50
N VAL A 351 -3.42 -21.54 -7.11
CA VAL A 351 -2.59 -20.34 -7.17
C VAL A 351 -2.30 -19.97 -8.62
N VAL A 352 -1.95 -20.95 -9.43
CA VAL A 352 -1.73 -20.82 -10.88
C VAL A 352 -2.97 -20.24 -11.55
N ASP A 353 -4.16 -20.77 -11.27
CA ASP A 353 -5.43 -20.27 -11.82
C ASP A 353 -5.70 -18.80 -11.47
N LEU A 354 -5.30 -18.36 -10.27
CA LEU A 354 -5.44 -16.95 -9.86
C LEU A 354 -4.39 -16.03 -10.48
N LEU A 355 -3.15 -16.51 -10.62
CA LEU A 355 -2.08 -15.77 -11.29
C LEU A 355 -2.38 -15.57 -12.77
N ASP A 356 -2.92 -16.58 -13.45
CA ASP A 356 -3.28 -16.54 -14.86
C ASP A 356 -4.38 -15.51 -15.16
N ARG A 357 -5.26 -15.20 -14.20
CA ARG A 357 -6.25 -14.12 -14.32
C ARG A 357 -5.63 -12.73 -14.27
N HIS A 358 -4.36 -12.62 -13.86
CA HIS A 358 -3.66 -11.37 -13.57
C HIS A 358 -2.32 -11.23 -14.30
N THR A 359 -2.04 -12.08 -15.29
CA THR A 359 -0.73 -12.21 -15.94
C THR A 359 -0.19 -10.89 -16.50
N GLU A 360 -1.03 -10.08 -17.13
CA GLU A 360 -0.60 -8.79 -17.74
C GLU A 360 -0.21 -7.75 -16.69
N THR A 361 -0.97 -7.61 -15.60
CA THR A 361 -0.65 -6.70 -14.49
C THR A 361 0.59 -7.16 -13.74
N LEU A 362 0.74 -8.48 -13.56
CA LEU A 362 1.91 -9.08 -12.92
C LEU A 362 3.19 -8.84 -13.72
N LYS A 363 3.16 -8.99 -15.05
CA LYS A 363 4.32 -8.68 -15.92
C LYS A 363 4.86 -7.26 -15.73
N GLN A 364 3.98 -6.28 -15.51
CA GLN A 364 4.35 -4.87 -15.38
C GLN A 364 4.86 -4.48 -13.98
N HIS A 365 4.49 -5.25 -12.94
CA HIS A 365 4.71 -4.86 -11.54
C HIS A 365 5.38 -5.93 -10.66
N ALA A 366 5.71 -7.10 -11.19
CA ALA A 366 6.31 -8.24 -10.48
C ALA A 366 7.43 -7.87 -9.47
N PRO A 367 8.44 -7.02 -9.81
CA PRO A 367 9.54 -6.72 -8.90
C PRO A 367 9.11 -5.98 -7.62
N LYS A 368 7.94 -5.34 -7.62
CA LYS A 368 7.43 -4.50 -6.51
C LYS A 368 6.41 -5.21 -5.62
N LEU A 369 6.02 -6.44 -5.95
CA LEU A 369 4.94 -7.18 -5.27
C LEU A 369 5.47 -8.12 -4.18
N ILE A 370 6.78 -8.26 -4.03
CA ILE A 370 7.41 -9.16 -3.07
C ILE A 370 7.52 -8.45 -1.72
N GLY A 371 6.58 -8.70 -0.81
CA GLY A 371 6.61 -8.16 0.55
C GLY A 371 5.26 -8.18 1.26
N GLY A 372 5.26 -8.73 2.47
CA GLY A 372 4.10 -8.77 3.36
C GLY A 372 4.02 -10.07 4.15
N LEU A 373 3.22 -10.05 5.22
CA LEU A 373 2.88 -11.23 5.99
C LEU A 373 2.13 -12.24 5.12
N PRO A 374 2.41 -13.55 5.24
CA PRO A 374 1.64 -14.59 4.58
C PRO A 374 0.15 -14.47 4.91
N LEU A 375 -0.71 -14.49 3.89
CA LEU A 375 -2.16 -14.48 4.08
C LEU A 375 -2.71 -15.91 4.19
N SER A 376 -3.70 -16.12 5.05
CA SER A 376 -4.54 -17.32 5.00
C SER A 376 -5.51 -17.24 3.82
N ARG A 377 -6.10 -18.39 3.44
CA ARG A 377 -7.08 -18.42 2.36
C ARG A 377 -8.34 -17.61 2.69
N ILE A 378 -8.80 -17.71 3.93
CA ILE A 378 -10.01 -16.99 4.39
C ILE A 378 -9.79 -15.48 4.33
N GLU A 379 -8.62 -15.00 4.77
CA GLU A 379 -8.26 -13.58 4.70
C GLU A 379 -8.14 -13.10 3.26
N LEU A 380 -7.52 -13.90 2.37
CA LEU A 380 -7.45 -13.59 0.95
C LEU A 380 -8.85 -13.40 0.36
N ASP A 381 -9.76 -14.36 0.58
CA ASP A 381 -11.11 -14.31 0.02
C ASP A 381 -11.91 -13.10 0.54
N GLN A 382 -11.79 -12.78 1.83
CA GLN A 382 -12.43 -11.60 2.42
C GLN A 382 -11.91 -10.29 1.82
N GLN A 383 -10.59 -10.18 1.66
CA GLN A 383 -9.96 -8.99 1.10
C GLN A 383 -10.25 -8.86 -0.40
N LEU A 384 -10.21 -9.96 -1.16
CA LEU A 384 -10.59 -9.98 -2.58
C LEU A 384 -12.06 -9.60 -2.77
N ALA A 385 -12.98 -10.11 -1.96
CA ALA A 385 -14.40 -9.71 -2.00
C ALA A 385 -14.58 -8.20 -1.73
N THR A 386 -13.80 -7.65 -0.80
CA THR A 386 -13.79 -6.21 -0.51
C THR A 386 -13.25 -5.40 -1.69
N LEU A 387 -12.20 -5.86 -2.37
CA LEU A 387 -11.68 -5.20 -3.56
C LEU A 387 -12.65 -5.33 -4.74
N GLU A 388 -13.33 -6.47 -4.91
CA GLU A 388 -14.31 -6.68 -5.97
C GLU A 388 -15.53 -5.77 -5.83
N THR A 389 -16.02 -5.55 -4.61
CA THR A 389 -17.14 -4.62 -4.37
C THR A 389 -16.73 -3.19 -4.71
N LYS A 390 -15.53 -2.75 -4.28
CA LYS A 390 -14.97 -1.45 -4.64
C LYS A 390 -14.76 -1.30 -6.15
N GLU A 391 -14.22 -2.32 -6.80
CA GLU A 391 -13.99 -2.32 -8.25
C GLU A 391 -15.30 -2.23 -9.02
N LYS A 392 -16.33 -2.99 -8.63
CA LYS A 392 -17.67 -2.90 -9.24
C LYS A 392 -18.25 -1.49 -9.12
N GLN A 393 -18.09 -0.86 -7.96
CA GLN A 393 -18.55 0.51 -7.76
C GLN A 393 -17.76 1.50 -8.64
N LEU A 394 -16.43 1.46 -8.61
CA LEU A 394 -15.60 2.34 -9.42
C LEU A 394 -15.80 2.15 -10.92
N ARG A 395 -16.05 0.94 -11.40
CA ARG A 395 -16.38 0.69 -12.83
C ARG A 395 -17.71 1.35 -13.22
N ARG A 396 -18.72 1.31 -12.34
CA ARG A 396 -19.99 2.03 -12.56
C ARG A 396 -19.75 3.54 -12.59
N ASP A 397 -18.98 4.06 -11.64
CA ASP A 397 -18.68 5.49 -11.56
C ASP A 397 -17.86 5.95 -12.76
N HIS A 398 -16.90 5.14 -13.22
CA HIS A 398 -16.12 5.39 -14.43
C HIS A 398 -17.00 5.38 -15.68
N GLN A 399 -17.93 4.43 -15.81
CA GLN A 399 -18.88 4.40 -16.93
C GLN A 399 -19.82 5.61 -16.93
N LEU A 400 -20.38 5.98 -15.78
CA LEU A 400 -21.19 7.19 -15.63
C LEU A 400 -20.38 8.45 -15.96
N SER A 401 -19.13 8.50 -15.51
CA SER A 401 -18.20 9.59 -15.76
C SER A 401 -17.86 9.73 -17.26
N ARG A 402 -17.74 8.60 -17.97
CA ARG A 402 -17.56 8.55 -19.43
C ARG A 402 -18.77 9.07 -20.19
N ASN A 403 -19.97 8.69 -19.77
CA ASN A 403 -21.21 9.20 -20.36
C ASN A 403 -21.33 10.72 -20.16
N ARG A 404 -21.00 11.23 -18.96
CA ARG A 404 -21.01 12.68 -18.67
C ARG A 404 -19.96 13.45 -19.47
N GLU A 405 -18.77 12.89 -19.67
CA GLU A 405 -17.75 13.55 -20.48
C GLU A 405 -18.18 13.73 -21.93
N LEU A 406 -18.88 12.76 -22.53
CA LEU A 406 -19.44 12.92 -23.88
C LEU A 406 -20.38 14.13 -23.96
N ILE A 407 -21.28 14.28 -22.98
CA ILE A 407 -22.22 15.40 -22.90
C ILE A 407 -21.46 16.73 -22.75
N TYR A 408 -20.56 16.83 -21.77
CA TYR A 408 -19.79 18.07 -21.54
C TYR A 408 -18.84 18.40 -22.70
N THR A 409 -18.35 17.40 -23.42
CA THR A 409 -17.54 17.62 -24.63
C THR A 409 -18.39 18.23 -25.73
N GLN A 410 -19.59 17.70 -25.97
CA GLN A 410 -20.53 18.24 -26.95
C GLN A 410 -20.95 19.67 -26.61
N GLU A 411 -21.36 19.90 -25.36
CA GLU A 411 -21.75 21.22 -24.85
C GLU A 411 -20.59 22.23 -25.01
N ALA A 412 -19.38 21.87 -24.58
CA ALA A 412 -18.21 22.72 -24.72
C ALA A 412 -17.86 23.00 -26.19
N GLN A 413 -18.03 22.02 -27.11
CA GLN A 413 -17.79 22.22 -28.53
C GLN A 413 -18.80 23.19 -29.16
N VAL A 414 -20.09 23.02 -28.85
CA VAL A 414 -21.17 23.90 -29.34
C VAL A 414 -20.94 25.32 -28.83
N LEU A 415 -20.72 25.50 -27.53
CA LEU A 415 -20.48 26.82 -26.94
C LEU A 415 -19.16 27.45 -27.41
N GLN A 416 -18.13 26.65 -27.74
CA GLN A 416 -16.94 27.18 -28.39
C GLN A 416 -17.19 27.66 -29.82
N LYS A 417 -18.04 26.96 -30.58
CA LYS A 417 -18.45 27.40 -31.91
C LYS A 417 -19.28 28.69 -31.80
N ALA A 418 -20.22 28.75 -30.87
CA ALA A 418 -21.00 29.94 -30.55
C ALA A 418 -20.10 31.12 -30.15
N LEU A 419 -19.14 30.93 -29.25
CA LEU A 419 -18.19 31.96 -28.81
C LEU A 419 -17.36 32.53 -29.97
N ARG A 420 -17.00 31.71 -30.97
CA ARG A 420 -16.29 32.21 -32.16
C ARG A 420 -17.18 33.12 -33.00
N GLN A 421 -18.47 32.79 -33.14
CA GLN A 421 -19.40 33.64 -33.88
C GLN A 421 -19.77 34.89 -33.06
N SER A 422 -19.92 34.74 -31.74
CA SER A 422 -20.21 35.84 -30.83
C SER A 422 -19.13 36.93 -30.93
N ARG A 423 -17.85 36.56 -30.93
CA ARG A 423 -16.74 37.52 -31.10
C ARG A 423 -16.74 38.23 -32.45
N LYS A 424 -17.19 37.56 -33.52
CA LYS A 424 -17.35 38.21 -34.83
C LYS A 424 -18.50 39.22 -34.82
N LEU A 425 -19.63 38.83 -34.23
CA LEU A 425 -20.79 39.69 -34.12
C LEU A 425 -20.53 40.88 -33.18
N GLU A 426 -19.80 40.66 -32.09
CA GLU A 426 -19.35 41.70 -31.16
C GLU A 426 -18.54 42.78 -31.88
N ALA A 427 -17.56 42.38 -32.69
CA ALA A 427 -16.76 43.32 -33.50
C ALA A 427 -17.61 44.10 -34.54
N LEU A 428 -18.64 43.46 -35.10
CA LEU A 428 -19.58 44.11 -36.02
C LEU A 428 -20.49 45.11 -35.29
N LEU A 429 -20.88 44.83 -34.05
CA LEU A 429 -21.73 45.71 -33.23
C LEU A 429 -21.01 46.95 -32.69
N GLU A 430 -19.68 46.97 -32.60
CA GLU A 430 -18.92 48.15 -32.17
C GLU A 430 -19.20 49.40 -33.02
N HIS A 431 -19.53 49.20 -34.30
CA HIS A 431 -19.77 50.27 -35.28
C HIS A 431 -21.22 50.31 -35.77
N VAL A 432 -22.16 49.84 -34.94
CA VAL A 432 -23.59 49.78 -35.30
C VAL A 432 -24.20 51.18 -35.42
N LEU A 433 -24.98 51.39 -36.49
CA LEU A 433 -25.77 52.59 -36.72
C LEU A 433 -27.22 52.37 -36.29
N ASP A 434 -27.82 53.41 -35.74
CA ASP A 434 -29.20 53.39 -35.27
C ASP A 434 -30.18 53.27 -36.45
N TRP A 435 -31.12 52.33 -36.36
CA TRP A 435 -32.10 52.05 -37.41
C TRP A 435 -32.90 53.29 -37.83
N ASN A 436 -33.26 54.16 -36.88
CA ASN A 436 -34.08 55.34 -37.17
C ASN A 436 -33.28 56.40 -37.95
N GLN A 437 -31.98 56.55 -37.65
CA GLN A 437 -31.11 57.46 -38.41
C GLN A 437 -30.93 56.99 -39.85
N VAL A 438 -30.91 55.68 -40.07
CA VAL A 438 -30.76 55.08 -41.40
C VAL A 438 -32.07 55.13 -42.17
N SER A 439 -33.21 54.92 -41.49
CA SER A 439 -34.54 54.90 -42.12
C SER A 439 -34.98 56.28 -42.63
N GLU A 440 -34.45 57.37 -42.06
CA GLU A 440 -34.68 58.74 -42.53
C GLU A 440 -34.10 58.97 -43.94
N ASN A 441 -32.89 58.50 -44.22
CA ASN A 441 -32.20 58.71 -45.50
C ASN A 441 -31.39 57.47 -45.96
N PRO A 442 -32.03 56.33 -46.27
CA PRO A 442 -31.34 55.08 -46.55
C PRO A 442 -30.52 55.10 -47.85
N GLU A 443 -30.89 55.95 -48.81
CA GLU A 443 -30.24 56.07 -50.12
C GLU A 443 -28.82 56.66 -50.05
N VAL A 444 -28.45 57.29 -48.93
CA VAL A 444 -27.15 57.95 -48.71
C VAL A 444 -26.06 56.94 -48.31
N PHE A 445 -26.44 55.77 -47.78
CA PHE A 445 -25.51 54.76 -47.28
C PHE A 445 -24.97 53.89 -48.42
N ARG A 446 -23.66 53.97 -48.65
CA ARG A 446 -22.94 53.19 -49.68
C ARG A 446 -21.98 52.22 -49.01
N SER A 447 -22.15 50.94 -49.27
CA SER A 447 -21.32 49.86 -48.73
C SER A 447 -21.44 48.62 -49.60
N PRO A 448 -20.37 47.82 -49.80
CA PRO A 448 -20.49 46.57 -50.53
C PRO A 448 -21.35 45.54 -49.78
N GLN A 449 -21.46 45.63 -48.45
CA GLN A 449 -22.31 44.75 -47.64
C GLN A 449 -23.05 45.50 -46.52
N ALA A 450 -24.26 45.04 -46.17
CA ALA A 450 -24.96 45.47 -44.97
C ALA A 450 -25.59 44.29 -44.21
N LEU A 451 -25.53 44.39 -42.88
CA LEU A 451 -26.19 43.49 -41.93
C LEU A 451 -27.29 44.26 -41.19
N LEU A 452 -28.53 43.81 -41.36
CA LEU A 452 -29.73 44.36 -40.74
C LEU A 452 -30.10 43.49 -39.54
N LEU A 453 -30.21 44.09 -38.36
CA LEU A 453 -30.61 43.43 -37.11
C LEU A 453 -31.95 44.03 -36.67
N CYS A 454 -33.03 43.28 -36.86
CA CYS A 454 -34.40 43.76 -36.63
C CYS A 454 -35.29 42.55 -36.34
N GLU A 455 -36.26 42.73 -35.46
CA GLU A 455 -37.24 41.73 -35.03
C GLU A 455 -38.31 41.48 -36.09
N GLU A 456 -38.74 42.57 -36.74
CA GLU A 456 -39.89 42.58 -37.64
C GLU A 456 -39.47 42.35 -39.10
N GLU A 457 -39.99 41.27 -39.71
CA GLU A 457 -39.69 40.89 -41.09
C GLU A 457 -40.09 41.97 -42.11
N ASP A 458 -41.23 42.63 -41.88
CA ASP A 458 -41.76 43.66 -42.77
C ASP A 458 -40.86 44.91 -42.79
N GLU A 459 -40.39 45.35 -41.62
CA GLU A 459 -39.49 46.50 -41.49
C GLU A 459 -38.12 46.21 -42.11
N ALA A 460 -37.58 45.01 -41.86
CA ALA A 460 -36.32 44.57 -42.46
C ALA A 460 -36.43 44.50 -43.99
N SER A 461 -37.54 43.96 -44.51
CA SER A 461 -37.83 43.86 -45.94
C SER A 461 -37.94 45.23 -46.61
N GLU A 462 -38.59 46.20 -45.96
CA GLU A 462 -38.68 47.56 -46.46
C GLU A 462 -37.29 48.22 -46.51
N MET A 463 -36.53 48.14 -45.42
CA MET A 463 -35.17 48.70 -45.33
C MET A 463 -34.26 48.10 -46.41
N MET A 464 -34.31 46.78 -46.62
CA MET A 464 -33.55 46.12 -47.68
C MET A 464 -33.87 46.68 -49.08
N ARG A 465 -35.14 47.00 -49.37
CA ARG A 465 -35.53 47.59 -50.65
C ARG A 465 -35.00 49.01 -50.80
N ARG A 466 -35.02 49.80 -49.73
CA ARG A 466 -34.64 51.22 -49.73
C ARG A 466 -33.12 51.45 -49.75
N LEU A 467 -32.31 50.50 -49.28
CA LEU A 467 -30.85 50.52 -49.36
C LEU A 467 -30.33 50.24 -50.79
N ILE A 468 -30.69 51.06 -51.78
CA ILE A 468 -30.42 50.78 -53.21
C ILE A 468 -28.91 50.76 -53.53
N GLN A 469 -28.09 51.47 -52.75
CA GLN A 469 -26.64 51.61 -52.96
C GLN A 469 -25.80 50.56 -52.20
N VAL A 470 -26.41 49.46 -51.77
CA VAL A 470 -25.73 48.34 -51.08
C VAL A 470 -25.84 47.06 -51.91
N ASP A 471 -24.70 46.44 -52.23
CA ASP A 471 -24.65 45.30 -53.15
C ASP A 471 -25.13 43.98 -52.52
N ARG A 472 -24.79 43.72 -51.25
CA ARG A 472 -25.22 42.51 -50.51
C ARG A 472 -25.87 42.87 -49.19
N LYS A 473 -27.11 42.43 -48.98
CA LYS A 473 -27.89 42.72 -47.78
C LYS A 473 -28.23 41.41 -47.09
N ARG A 474 -28.16 41.40 -45.76
CA ARG A 474 -28.54 40.26 -44.94
C ARG A 474 -29.32 40.73 -43.74
N TRP A 475 -30.33 39.98 -43.35
CA TRP A 475 -31.09 40.23 -42.15
C TRP A 475 -30.92 39.06 -41.19
N LEU A 476 -30.84 39.39 -39.91
CA LEU A 476 -30.91 38.44 -38.81
C LEU A 476 -32.05 38.90 -37.90
N ASN A 477 -32.99 37.99 -37.65
CA ASN A 477 -33.98 38.18 -36.61
C ASN A 477 -33.35 37.80 -35.25
N PRO A 478 -33.31 38.72 -34.25
CA PRO A 478 -32.88 38.39 -32.90
C PRO A 478 -33.63 37.20 -32.28
N GLU A 479 -34.92 37.03 -32.60
CA GLU A 479 -35.76 35.96 -32.05
C GLU A 479 -35.36 34.54 -32.50
N ASP A 480 -34.70 34.42 -33.64
CA ASP A 480 -34.14 33.14 -34.12
C ASP A 480 -32.98 32.64 -33.23
N PHE A 481 -32.48 33.51 -32.35
CA PHE A 481 -31.33 33.25 -31.48
C PHE A 481 -31.68 33.49 -30.01
N PRO A 482 -32.48 32.60 -29.38
CA PRO A 482 -32.98 32.80 -28.02
C PRO A 482 -31.94 32.50 -26.91
N ASP A 483 -30.92 31.68 -27.21
CA ASP A 483 -29.98 31.18 -26.22
C ASP A 483 -28.53 31.11 -26.76
N PRO A 484 -27.49 31.05 -25.90
CA PRO A 484 -26.10 31.03 -26.34
C PRO A 484 -25.72 29.96 -27.37
N GLU A 485 -26.35 28.79 -27.35
CA GLU A 485 -26.00 27.68 -28.26
C GLU A 485 -26.47 27.97 -29.69
N SER A 486 -27.60 28.69 -29.83
CA SER A 486 -28.16 29.11 -31.12
C SER A 486 -27.17 29.92 -31.97
N LEU A 487 -26.27 30.69 -31.35
CA LEU A 487 -25.23 31.46 -32.06
C LEU A 487 -24.27 30.58 -32.87
N ALA A 488 -24.19 29.28 -32.56
CA ALA A 488 -23.41 28.34 -33.38
C ALA A 488 -23.95 28.24 -34.82
N GLY A 489 -25.24 28.53 -35.04
CA GLY A 489 -25.90 28.55 -36.35
C GLY A 489 -25.48 29.72 -37.24
N LEU A 490 -24.95 30.82 -36.68
CA LEU A 490 -24.44 31.96 -37.45
C LEU A 490 -23.29 31.59 -38.40
N GLY A 491 -22.61 30.48 -38.14
CA GLY A 491 -21.60 29.93 -39.06
C GLY A 491 -22.17 29.49 -40.41
N GLU A 492 -23.44 29.07 -40.46
CA GLU A 492 -24.12 28.64 -41.69
C GLU A 492 -24.71 29.83 -42.45
N VAL A 493 -25.18 30.84 -41.72
CA VAL A 493 -25.60 32.14 -42.28
C VAL A 493 -24.40 32.92 -42.85
N GLY A 494 -23.20 32.65 -42.33
CA GLY A 494 -21.93 33.05 -42.92
C GLY A 494 -21.57 34.51 -42.69
N LEU A 495 -21.61 34.99 -41.44
CA LEU A 495 -21.34 36.39 -41.06
C LEU A 495 -20.18 37.04 -41.84
N PRO A 496 -20.32 38.33 -42.24
CA PRO A 496 -19.25 39.08 -42.88
C PRO A 496 -18.01 39.13 -41.99
N SER A 497 -16.83 39.18 -42.61
CA SER A 497 -15.58 39.33 -41.87
C SER A 497 -15.58 40.71 -41.17
N PRO A 498 -15.08 40.82 -39.93
CA PRO A 498 -14.89 42.12 -39.28
C PRO A 498 -14.02 43.08 -40.09
N GLU A 499 -13.11 42.53 -40.92
CA GLU A 499 -12.20 43.28 -41.80
C GLU A 499 -12.85 43.69 -43.14
N SER A 500 -14.08 43.24 -43.41
CA SER A 500 -14.81 43.62 -44.62
C SER A 500 -15.54 44.94 -44.43
N GLU A 501 -15.67 45.74 -45.49
CA GLU A 501 -16.51 46.94 -45.52
C GLU A 501 -18.00 46.53 -45.41
N CYS A 502 -18.46 46.25 -44.19
CA CYS A 502 -19.84 45.90 -43.89
C CYS A 502 -20.43 46.95 -42.95
N GLN A 503 -21.58 47.52 -43.30
CA GLN A 503 -22.33 48.40 -42.41
C GLN A 503 -23.36 47.60 -41.62
N VAL A 504 -23.53 47.92 -40.35
CA VAL A 504 -24.47 47.22 -39.45
C VAL A 504 -25.53 48.20 -39.00
N PHE A 505 -26.78 47.83 -39.18
CA PHE A 505 -27.95 48.63 -38.81
C PHE A 505 -28.78 47.83 -37.81
N ALA A 506 -29.12 48.41 -36.66
CA ALA A 506 -29.89 47.71 -35.64
C ALA A 506 -30.97 48.59 -35.03
N THR A 507 -32.14 47.99 -34.76
CA THR A 507 -33.13 48.56 -33.84
C THR A 507 -32.54 48.57 -32.41
N SER A 508 -33.09 49.43 -31.54
CA SER A 508 -32.64 49.50 -30.14
C SER A 508 -32.88 48.19 -29.39
N GLU A 509 -33.98 47.51 -29.71
CA GLU A 509 -34.36 46.22 -29.13
C GLU A 509 -33.38 45.13 -29.57
N ALA A 510 -33.06 45.06 -30.87
CA ALA A 510 -32.20 44.02 -31.43
C ALA A 510 -30.79 44.17 -30.87
N ARG A 511 -30.29 45.41 -30.82
CA ARG A 511 -28.99 45.72 -30.22
C ARG A 511 -28.92 45.22 -28.78
N THR A 512 -29.94 45.51 -27.97
CA THR A 512 -29.99 45.10 -26.57
C THR A 512 -30.00 43.57 -26.44
N HIS A 513 -30.82 42.89 -27.24
CA HIS A 513 -30.88 41.42 -27.29
C HIS A 513 -29.51 40.80 -27.59
N TRP A 514 -28.86 41.25 -28.68
CA TRP A 514 -27.56 40.73 -29.07
C TRP A 514 -26.48 41.01 -28.01
N GLU A 515 -26.42 42.22 -27.45
CA GLU A 515 -25.44 42.53 -26.39
C GLU A 515 -25.60 41.64 -25.14
N ILE A 516 -26.84 41.34 -24.73
CA ILE A 516 -27.14 40.41 -23.63
C ILE A 516 -26.67 38.99 -24.00
N LEU A 517 -27.01 38.53 -25.20
CA LEU A 517 -26.71 37.19 -25.68
C LEU A 517 -25.20 36.95 -25.82
N LEU A 518 -24.44 37.95 -26.29
CA LEU A 518 -22.98 37.89 -26.40
C LEU A 518 -22.30 37.72 -25.03
N ARG A 519 -22.75 38.47 -24.02
CA ARG A 519 -22.26 38.36 -22.64
C ARG A 519 -22.60 36.99 -22.05
N ALA A 520 -23.84 36.54 -22.22
CA ALA A 520 -24.29 35.23 -21.75
C ALA A 520 -23.48 34.10 -22.40
N THR A 521 -23.16 34.21 -23.69
CA THR A 521 -22.36 33.23 -24.43
C THR A 521 -20.93 33.13 -23.92
N THR A 522 -20.30 34.27 -23.60
CA THR A 522 -18.94 34.28 -23.02
C THR A 522 -18.91 33.54 -21.68
N HIS A 523 -19.86 33.85 -20.78
CA HIS A 523 -19.97 33.18 -19.49
C HIS A 523 -20.29 31.68 -19.63
N ALA A 524 -21.23 31.31 -20.49
CA ALA A 524 -21.61 29.91 -20.73
C ALA A 524 -20.42 29.10 -21.27
N ALA A 525 -19.68 29.64 -22.24
CA ALA A 525 -18.52 28.97 -22.83
C ALA A 525 -17.38 28.76 -21.82
N GLU A 526 -17.09 29.76 -20.97
CA GLU A 526 -16.11 29.62 -19.88
C GLU A 526 -16.56 28.57 -18.86
N TYR A 527 -17.81 28.63 -18.43
CA TYR A 527 -18.39 27.70 -17.48
C TYR A 527 -18.31 26.25 -18.00
N ALA A 528 -18.77 26.00 -19.23
CA ALA A 528 -18.70 24.67 -19.85
C ALA A 528 -17.27 24.14 -19.97
N GLN A 529 -16.29 24.98 -20.34
CA GLN A 529 -14.88 24.57 -20.36
C GLN A 529 -14.36 24.16 -18.98
N THR A 530 -14.72 24.90 -17.92
CA THR A 530 -14.28 24.57 -16.56
C THR A 530 -14.88 23.25 -16.09
N PHE A 531 -16.16 22.97 -16.39
CA PHE A 531 -16.82 21.71 -16.08
C PHE A 531 -16.23 20.54 -16.85
N HIS A 532 -16.01 20.70 -18.15
CA HIS A 532 -15.34 19.69 -18.98
C HIS A 532 -13.95 19.34 -18.43
N ARG A 533 -13.13 20.34 -18.06
CA ARG A 533 -11.81 20.12 -17.44
C ARG A 533 -11.91 19.38 -16.10
N LYS A 534 -12.86 19.76 -15.24
CA LYS A 534 -13.10 19.06 -13.96
C LYS A 534 -13.50 17.60 -14.20
N GLN A 535 -14.36 17.35 -15.18
CA GLN A 535 -14.81 16.00 -15.52
C GLN A 535 -13.65 15.13 -16.05
N SER A 536 -12.82 15.68 -16.93
CA SER A 536 -11.64 14.97 -17.46
C SER A 536 -10.66 14.59 -16.34
N LYS A 537 -10.43 15.48 -15.36
CA LYS A 537 -9.62 15.16 -14.16
C LYS A 537 -10.24 14.01 -13.35
N THR A 538 -11.56 14.00 -13.18
CA THR A 538 -12.27 12.91 -12.48
C THR A 538 -12.08 11.57 -13.19
N GLN A 539 -12.11 11.54 -14.52
CA GLN A 539 -11.84 10.31 -15.26
C GLN A 539 -10.42 9.80 -15.09
N VAL A 540 -9.43 10.67 -15.21
CA VAL A 540 -8.02 10.31 -15.01
C VAL A 540 -7.84 9.72 -13.61
N ARG A 541 -8.44 10.35 -12.59
CA ARG A 541 -8.42 9.84 -11.22
C ARG A 541 -9.07 8.46 -11.09
N LEU A 542 -10.28 8.26 -11.63
CA LEU A 542 -10.97 6.97 -11.57
C LEU A 542 -10.19 5.86 -12.27
N LYS A 543 -9.53 6.17 -13.39
CA LYS A 543 -8.66 5.23 -14.10
C LYS A 543 -7.46 4.82 -13.26
N LEU A 544 -6.78 5.79 -12.63
CA LEU A 544 -5.66 5.53 -11.72
C LEU A 544 -6.09 4.71 -10.49
N GLU A 545 -7.28 4.98 -9.94
CA GLU A 545 -7.83 4.20 -8.82
C GLU A 545 -8.13 2.75 -9.23
N LEU A 546 -8.67 2.52 -10.44
CA LEU A 546 -8.88 1.17 -10.98
C LEU A 546 -7.56 0.41 -11.22
N GLU A 547 -6.54 1.07 -11.77
CA GLU A 547 -5.20 0.51 -11.93
C GLU A 547 -4.59 0.16 -10.55
N GLY A 548 -4.74 1.05 -9.57
CA GLY A 548 -4.32 0.82 -8.19
C GLY A 548 -4.98 -0.40 -7.54
N LEU A 549 -6.29 -0.61 -7.75
CA LEU A 549 -6.98 -1.81 -7.27
C LEU A 549 -6.46 -3.10 -7.94
N ALA A 550 -6.16 -3.06 -9.24
CA ALA A 550 -5.60 -4.22 -9.94
C ALA A 550 -4.23 -4.61 -9.36
N ILE A 551 -3.38 -3.61 -9.06
CA ILE A 551 -2.08 -3.83 -8.40
C ILE A 551 -2.28 -4.41 -6.98
N GLN A 552 -3.23 -3.87 -6.21
CA GLN A 552 -3.54 -4.39 -4.87
C GLN A 552 -4.01 -5.85 -4.91
N ARG A 553 -4.87 -6.23 -5.86
CA ARG A 553 -5.29 -7.63 -6.04
C ARG A 553 -4.08 -8.54 -6.31
N CYS A 554 -3.19 -8.13 -7.22
CA CYS A 554 -1.97 -8.88 -7.51
C CYS A 554 -1.09 -9.07 -6.27
N LYS A 555 -0.95 -8.01 -5.46
CA LYS A 555 -0.19 -8.06 -4.20
C LYS A 555 -0.74 -9.10 -3.22
N LEU A 556 -2.08 -9.16 -3.07
CA LEU A 556 -2.70 -10.14 -2.18
C LEU A 556 -2.48 -11.58 -2.67
N VAL A 557 -2.61 -11.82 -3.97
CA VAL A 557 -2.36 -13.14 -4.57
C VAL A 557 -0.90 -13.56 -4.37
N VAL A 558 0.06 -12.66 -4.56
CA VAL A 558 1.49 -12.91 -4.32
C VAL A 558 1.78 -13.19 -2.84
N GLN A 559 1.17 -12.45 -1.92
CA GLN A 559 1.29 -12.69 -0.47
C GLN A 559 0.72 -14.05 -0.05
N TRP A 560 -0.40 -14.46 -0.65
CA TRP A 560 -0.95 -15.79 -0.42
C TRP A 560 -0.06 -16.90 -1.00
N LEU A 561 0.44 -16.74 -2.23
CA LEU A 561 1.41 -17.65 -2.85
C LEU A 561 2.64 -17.83 -1.96
N HIS A 562 3.20 -16.73 -1.43
CA HIS A 562 4.33 -16.79 -0.51
C HIS A 562 4.01 -17.70 0.69
N GLY A 563 2.83 -17.56 1.30
CA GLY A 563 2.38 -18.43 2.38
C GLY A 563 2.19 -19.90 1.97
N VAL A 564 1.70 -20.15 0.75
CA VAL A 564 1.58 -21.51 0.19
C VAL A 564 2.97 -22.14 0.04
N LEU A 565 3.93 -21.43 -0.56
CA LEU A 565 5.30 -21.91 -0.75
C LEU A 565 5.98 -22.23 0.59
N LEU A 566 5.83 -21.37 1.60
CA LEU A 566 6.37 -21.63 2.95
C LEU A 566 5.77 -22.91 3.56
N ARG A 567 4.47 -23.17 3.37
CA ARG A 567 3.83 -24.40 3.84
C ARG A 567 4.35 -25.63 3.13
N LEU A 568 4.53 -25.56 1.81
CA LEU A 568 5.06 -26.67 1.00
C LEU A 568 6.51 -26.98 1.37
N LEU A 569 7.33 -25.95 1.50
CA LEU A 569 8.72 -26.05 1.95
C LEU A 569 8.82 -26.74 3.32
N LYS A 570 7.93 -26.39 4.26
CA LYS A 570 7.86 -27.02 5.58
C LYS A 570 7.35 -28.46 5.54
N ARG A 571 6.34 -28.76 4.72
CA ARG A 571 5.77 -30.12 4.55
C ARG A 571 6.81 -31.08 4.01
N ASP A 572 7.47 -30.69 2.92
CA ASP A 572 8.39 -31.55 2.19
C ASP A 572 9.83 -31.40 2.67
N GLN A 573 10.02 -30.72 3.79
CA GLN A 573 11.32 -30.41 4.34
C GLN A 573 12.22 -31.64 4.43
N THR A 574 11.68 -32.80 4.83
CA THR A 574 12.42 -34.07 4.96
C THR A 574 12.82 -34.68 3.62
N ARG A 575 11.99 -34.53 2.59
CA ARG A 575 12.27 -34.97 1.21
C ARG A 575 13.27 -34.06 0.52
N LEU A 576 13.34 -32.80 0.96
CA LEU A 576 14.38 -31.85 0.56
C LEU A 576 15.71 -32.08 1.33
N ARG A 577 15.81 -33.10 2.21
CA ARG A 577 17.05 -33.47 2.95
C ARG A 577 17.75 -34.72 2.40
N THR A 578 17.07 -35.47 1.54
CA THR A 578 17.51 -36.74 0.93
C THR A 578 17.90 -36.50 -0.51
#